data_AF-A0A9W8PS68-F1
#
_entry.id   AF-A0A9W8PS68-F1
#
_cell.length_a   1.000
_cell.length_b   1.000
_cell.length_c   1.000
_cell.angle_alpha   90.00
_cell.angle_beta   90.00
_cell.angle_gamma   90.00
#
_symmetry.space_group_name_H-M   'P 1'
#
loop_
_entity.id
_entity.type
_entity.pdbx_description
1 polymer ?
#
loop_
_entity_poly.entity_id
_entity_poly.type
_entity_poly.pdbx_seq_one_letter_code
_entity_poly.pdbx_strand_id
1 'polypeptide(L)'
;MKGILALLLAKATLHFYDSEVIGQGLTKQNIRFLFEERDRIQGVYVNEPMLVLDLNEDDITGQRQQVSSAMIHDMPKILALGLLLLELETKTSMEMYREDQDLCPQGEMCINTDYRIAERLLDPSHPNYIIPEMGPLSPFRTVLPTCVRAGEMSRKLGETITMGQNANPPLEESEALRSVIYSEIVLPLEEWVSNYDKPNTVNVLLKSTQRRRSFAQQTSKTPQLESRHGNDAIPTYHNLSNENRIRQLSREWFDNYSQLLEILQPQGAETSNRHRPVRVCILDTGIKPVDYEVYQDYGTITQYKDFADTETPDSPCDKTGHGTAAVALLVKTCPNVNLYLARVIRANKATRADVGNVVKVTMPI
;
A
#
# COMPACT_ATOMS: atom_id res chain seq x y z
N MET A 1 -7.96 15.10 11.13
CA MET A 1 -6.73 14.46 10.61
C MET A 1 -6.61 13.00 11.02
N LYS A 2 -6.68 12.65 12.31
CA LYS A 2 -6.59 11.24 12.76
C LYS A 2 -7.60 10.29 12.09
N GLY A 3 -8.81 10.77 11.77
CA GLY A 3 -9.82 9.96 11.08
C GLY A 3 -9.43 9.45 9.70
N ILE A 4 -8.67 10.22 8.91
CA ILE A 4 -8.23 9.76 7.59
C ILE A 4 -7.21 8.63 7.73
N LEU A 5 -6.22 8.79 8.60
CA LEU A 5 -5.23 7.74 8.84
C LEU A 5 -5.88 6.50 9.44
N ALA A 6 -6.77 6.66 10.43
CA ALA A 6 -7.54 5.55 11.01
C ALA A 6 -8.32 4.78 9.93
N LEU A 7 -9.00 5.49 9.02
CA LEU A 7 -9.72 4.88 7.92
C LEU A 7 -8.78 4.13 6.96
N LEU A 8 -7.64 4.70 6.61
CA LEU A 8 -6.66 4.04 5.72
C LEU A 8 -6.10 2.76 6.36
N LEU A 9 -5.81 2.77 7.67
CA LEU A 9 -5.35 1.60 8.40
C LEU A 9 -6.44 0.52 8.50
N ALA A 10 -7.69 0.92 8.74
CA ALA A 10 -8.83 0.00 8.77
C ALA A 10 -9.07 -0.64 7.39
N LYS A 11 -9.01 0.15 6.31
CA LYS A 11 -9.10 -0.37 4.93
C LYS A 11 -7.96 -1.31 4.59
N ALA A 12 -6.72 -0.96 4.95
CA ALA A 12 -5.58 -1.84 4.75
C ALA A 12 -5.79 -3.17 5.50
N THR A 13 -6.25 -3.12 6.75
CA THR A 13 -6.58 -4.32 7.53
C THR A 13 -7.66 -5.16 6.86
N LEU A 14 -8.76 -4.55 6.39
CA LEU A 14 -9.84 -5.23 5.66
C LEU A 14 -9.31 -5.95 4.41
N HIS A 15 -8.51 -5.28 3.58
CA HIS A 15 -8.05 -5.82 2.31
C HIS A 15 -6.95 -6.87 2.47
N PHE A 16 -6.09 -6.71 3.47
CA PHE A 16 -4.93 -7.59 3.69
C PHE A 16 -5.12 -8.57 4.87
N TYR A 17 -6.33 -8.67 5.44
CA TYR A 17 -6.56 -9.48 6.64
C TYR A 17 -6.08 -10.94 6.47
N ASP A 18 -6.47 -11.58 5.37
CA ASP A 18 -6.11 -12.97 5.10
C ASP A 18 -4.75 -13.12 4.41
N SER A 19 -4.08 -12.02 4.07
CA SER A 19 -2.80 -12.09 3.37
C SER A 19 -1.61 -12.10 4.34
N GLU A 20 -0.49 -12.59 3.82
CA GLU A 20 0.82 -12.57 4.50
C GLU A 20 1.46 -11.18 4.48
N VAL A 21 0.93 -10.26 3.65
CA VAL A 21 1.42 -8.88 3.47
C VAL A 21 1.54 -8.13 4.80
N ILE A 22 0.59 -8.35 5.72
CA ILE A 22 0.60 -7.72 7.04
C ILE A 22 1.06 -8.66 8.15
N GLY A 23 1.54 -9.87 7.83
CA GLY A 23 2.09 -10.83 8.78
C GLY A 23 1.18 -11.09 9.99
N GLN A 24 1.62 -10.66 11.18
CA GLN A 24 0.88 -10.75 12.45
C GLN A 24 -0.09 -9.56 12.70
N GLY A 25 -0.06 -8.53 11.86
CA GLY A 25 -0.89 -7.33 11.97
C GLY A 25 -0.13 -6.05 11.58
N LEU A 26 -0.88 -4.97 11.36
CA LEU A 26 -0.29 -3.65 11.16
C LEU A 26 0.34 -3.14 12.47
N THR A 27 1.53 -2.55 12.37
CA THR A 27 2.25 -1.94 13.49
C THR A 27 2.85 -0.61 13.04
N LYS A 28 3.15 0.29 13.98
CA LYS A 28 3.77 1.58 13.62
C LYS A 28 5.15 1.44 12.96
N GLN A 29 5.76 0.25 12.98
CA GLN A 29 7.03 -0.01 12.31
C GLN A 29 6.89 -0.40 10.84
N ASN A 30 5.75 -0.98 10.46
CA ASN A 30 5.43 -1.29 9.07
C ASN A 30 4.68 -0.16 8.35
N ILE A 31 4.32 0.92 9.05
CA ILE A 31 3.72 2.11 8.45
C ILE A 31 4.75 3.24 8.40
N ARG A 32 5.04 3.75 7.20
CA ARG A 32 5.95 4.87 6.97
C ARG A 32 5.24 6.00 6.24
N PHE A 33 5.85 7.17 6.24
CA PHE A 33 5.40 8.29 5.43
C PHE A 33 6.57 8.83 4.62
N LEU A 34 6.32 9.17 3.37
CA LEU A 34 7.31 9.81 2.52
C LEU A 34 7.32 11.31 2.76
N PHE A 35 8.49 11.89 2.51
CA PHE A 35 8.68 13.32 2.53
C PHE A 35 8.40 13.87 1.12
N GLU A 36 7.43 14.76 0.98
CA GLU A 36 6.90 15.19 -0.32
C GLU A 36 6.73 16.71 -0.42
N GLU A 37 6.62 17.25 -1.63
CA GLU A 37 6.30 18.64 -1.89
C GLU A 37 4.89 18.77 -2.50
N ARG A 38 3.94 19.40 -1.79
CA ARG A 38 2.60 19.75 -2.32
C ARG A 38 2.35 21.23 -2.18
N ASP A 39 1.90 21.89 -3.24
CA ASP A 39 1.61 23.32 -3.24
C ASP A 39 2.76 24.18 -2.66
N ARG A 40 4.01 23.81 -2.99
CA ARG A 40 5.26 24.45 -2.50
C ARG A 40 5.51 24.27 -0.99
N ILE A 41 4.79 23.36 -0.35
CA ILE A 41 5.01 22.95 1.04
C ILE A 41 5.71 21.61 1.01
N GLN A 42 6.93 21.57 1.53
CA GLN A 42 7.70 20.36 1.71
C GLN A 42 7.40 19.76 3.08
N GLY A 43 6.89 18.53 3.13
CA GLY A 43 6.56 17.88 4.38
C GLY A 43 5.98 16.48 4.30
N VAL A 44 5.55 16.00 5.46
CA VAL A 44 4.89 14.70 5.64
C VAL A 44 3.37 14.88 5.70
N TYR A 45 2.62 14.04 4.99
CA TYR A 45 1.16 14.10 4.89
C TYR A 45 0.51 12.80 5.40
N VAL A 46 -0.52 12.89 6.26
CA VAL A 46 -1.16 11.71 6.90
C VAL A 46 -1.97 10.83 5.94
N ASN A 47 -2.40 11.36 4.80
CA ASN A 47 -3.32 10.69 3.89
C ASN A 47 -2.63 9.73 2.92
N GLU A 48 -1.30 9.64 2.96
CA GLU A 48 -0.50 8.75 2.11
C GLU A 48 0.52 7.96 2.95
N PRO A 49 0.05 7.11 3.87
CA PRO A 49 0.91 6.14 4.55
C PRO A 49 1.37 5.08 3.54
N MET A 50 2.64 4.72 3.64
CA MET A 50 3.25 3.63 2.90
C MET A 50 3.39 2.41 3.81
N LEU A 51 2.93 1.25 3.32
CA LEU A 51 3.18 -0.03 3.97
C LEU A 51 4.56 -0.53 3.55
N VAL A 52 5.42 -0.81 4.53
CA VAL A 52 6.72 -1.45 4.30
C VAL A 52 6.51 -2.96 4.32
N LEU A 53 6.83 -3.60 3.21
CA LEU A 53 6.83 -5.04 3.06
C LEU A 53 8.26 -5.54 3.19
N ASP A 54 8.48 -6.41 4.17
CA ASP A 54 9.74 -7.15 4.28
C ASP A 54 9.52 -8.52 3.65
N LEU A 55 9.94 -8.67 2.40
CA LEU A 55 9.84 -9.92 1.64
C LEU A 55 11.15 -10.70 1.83
N ASN A 56 11.42 -11.16 3.06
CA ASN A 56 12.60 -11.97 3.30
C ASN A 56 12.41 -13.36 2.66
N GLU A 57 13.39 -13.81 1.87
CA GLU A 57 13.39 -15.13 1.21
C GLU A 57 13.36 -16.30 2.22
N ASP A 58 13.77 -16.06 3.47
CA ASP A 58 13.78 -17.07 4.53
C ASP A 58 12.36 -17.49 5.01
N ASP A 59 11.33 -16.66 4.78
CA ASP A 59 9.93 -17.01 5.08
C ASP A 59 9.38 -18.10 4.13
N ILE A 60 10.05 -18.36 3.00
CA ILE A 60 9.70 -19.44 2.06
C ILE A 60 9.98 -20.83 2.67
N THR A 61 10.77 -20.91 3.75
CA THR A 61 11.02 -22.18 4.46
C THR A 61 9.87 -22.63 5.38
N GLY A 62 8.73 -21.93 5.36
CA GLY A 62 7.47 -22.50 5.84
C GLY A 62 7.34 -22.63 7.36
N GLN A 63 8.20 -21.97 8.14
CA GLN A 63 7.84 -21.68 9.52
C GLN A 63 6.82 -20.55 9.49
N ARG A 64 5.54 -20.90 9.26
CA ARG A 64 4.42 -20.09 9.75
C ARG A 64 4.83 -19.64 11.15
N GLN A 65 5.10 -18.35 11.34
CA GLN A 65 5.19 -17.78 12.69
C GLN A 65 3.83 -18.03 13.32
N GLN A 66 3.73 -19.18 13.96
CA GLN A 66 2.54 -19.62 14.63
C GLN A 66 2.29 -18.54 15.67
N VAL A 67 1.11 -17.92 15.61
CA VAL A 67 0.66 -17.04 16.68
C VAL A 67 0.97 -17.78 17.98
N SER A 68 1.86 -17.22 18.80
CA SER A 68 2.30 -17.89 20.03
C SER A 68 1.06 -18.34 20.79
N SER A 69 0.99 -19.60 21.20
CA SER A 69 -0.14 -20.12 21.98
C SER A 69 -0.37 -19.36 23.29
N ALA A 70 0.55 -18.45 23.64
CA ALA A 70 0.44 -17.51 24.75
C ALA A 70 -0.42 -16.27 24.44
N MET A 71 -0.73 -15.94 23.18
CA MET A 71 -1.58 -14.79 22.84
C MET A 71 -3.02 -15.05 23.28
N ILE A 72 -3.57 -14.15 24.10
CA ILE A 72 -4.93 -14.28 24.66
C ILE A 72 -5.99 -13.79 23.69
N HIS A 73 -5.69 -12.75 22.90
CA HIS A 73 -6.63 -12.18 21.96
C HIS A 73 -6.83 -13.10 20.75
N ASP A 74 -8.09 -13.44 20.47
CA ASP A 74 -8.53 -14.41 19.46
C ASP A 74 -8.33 -13.93 18.02
N MET A 75 -8.27 -12.62 17.81
CA MET A 75 -7.94 -12.01 16.50
C MET A 75 -6.74 -11.04 16.59
N PRO A 76 -5.49 -11.53 16.57
CA PRO A 76 -4.30 -10.70 16.79
C PRO A 76 -4.13 -9.54 15.79
N LYS A 77 -4.50 -9.76 14.51
CA LYS A 77 -4.46 -8.71 13.48
C LYS A 77 -5.45 -7.57 13.77
N ILE A 78 -6.63 -7.90 14.31
CA ILE A 78 -7.62 -6.90 14.72
C ILE A 78 -7.15 -6.16 15.97
N LEU A 79 -6.59 -6.88 16.95
CA LEU A 79 -5.97 -6.24 18.12
C LEU A 79 -4.88 -5.25 17.70
N ALA A 80 -4.00 -5.65 16.77
CA ALA A 80 -2.93 -4.77 16.28
C ALA A 80 -3.48 -3.48 15.67
N LEU A 81 -4.56 -3.55 14.89
CA LEU A 81 -5.29 -2.36 14.43
C LEU A 81 -5.86 -1.57 15.62
N GLY A 82 -6.51 -2.22 16.58
CA GLY A 82 -7.05 -1.60 17.78
C GLY A 82 -6.01 -0.80 18.57
N LEU A 83 -4.81 -1.34 18.75
CA LEU A 83 -3.70 -0.67 19.42
C LEU A 83 -3.23 0.57 18.65
N LEU A 84 -3.11 0.50 17.32
CA LEU A 84 -2.78 1.68 16.50
C LEU A 84 -3.85 2.76 16.59
N LEU A 85 -5.12 2.36 16.52
CA LEU A 85 -6.25 3.29 16.66
C LEU A 85 -6.29 3.94 18.04
N LEU A 86 -5.92 3.19 19.09
CA LEU A 86 -5.82 3.68 20.45
C LEU A 86 -4.71 4.73 20.60
N GLU A 87 -3.51 4.46 20.08
CA GLU A 87 -2.41 5.44 20.05
C GLU A 87 -2.79 6.70 19.27
N LEU A 88 -3.53 6.56 18.16
CA LEU A 88 -4.02 7.69 17.36
C LEU A 88 -5.09 8.53 18.08
N GLU A 89 -5.98 7.88 18.83
CA GLU A 89 -7.06 8.57 19.55
C GLU A 89 -6.49 9.37 20.71
N THR A 90 -5.62 8.74 21.49
CA THR A 90 -5.04 9.26 22.75
C THR A 90 -3.82 10.15 22.53
N LYS A 91 -3.14 9.98 21.39
CA LYS A 91 -1.82 10.57 21.10
C LYS A 91 -0.73 10.12 22.08
N THR A 92 -0.92 8.98 22.73
CA THR A 92 0.00 8.37 23.68
C THR A 92 0.43 7.03 23.12
N SER A 93 1.73 6.78 23.07
CA SER A 93 2.22 5.50 22.56
C SER A 93 2.09 4.40 23.60
N MET A 94 2.05 3.14 23.16
CA MET A 94 2.04 1.99 24.07
C MET A 94 3.29 1.95 24.96
N GLU A 95 4.45 2.43 24.49
CA GLU A 95 5.64 2.56 25.33
C GLU A 95 5.41 3.52 26.50
N MET A 96 4.77 4.66 26.25
CA MET A 96 4.43 5.60 27.32
C MET A 96 3.43 4.99 28.31
N TYR A 97 2.44 4.22 27.82
CA TYR A 97 1.50 3.53 28.71
C TYR A 97 2.14 2.41 29.55
N ARG A 98 3.21 1.78 29.07
CA ARG A 98 3.97 0.78 29.86
C ARG A 98 4.73 1.42 31.02
N GLU A 99 5.00 2.72 30.98
CA GLU A 99 5.65 3.46 32.06
C GLU A 99 4.65 3.84 33.19
N ASP A 100 3.35 3.82 32.89
CA ASP A 100 2.29 4.09 33.87
C ASP A 100 2.07 2.86 34.76
N GLN A 101 2.36 2.98 36.06
CA GLN A 101 2.25 1.88 37.02
C GLN A 101 0.81 1.42 37.28
N ASP A 102 -0.17 2.30 37.10
CA ASP A 102 -1.59 1.94 37.29
C ASP A 102 -2.07 1.09 36.10
N LEU A 103 -1.58 1.40 34.89
CA LEU A 103 -1.91 0.65 33.67
C LEU A 103 -1.02 -0.57 33.44
N CYS A 104 0.23 -0.53 33.86
CA CYS A 104 1.23 -1.56 33.68
C CYS A 104 1.99 -1.79 35.00
N PRO A 105 1.42 -2.56 35.94
CA PRO A 105 2.07 -2.90 37.20
C PRO A 105 3.44 -3.57 36.98
N GLN A 106 4.36 -3.39 37.93
CA GLN A 106 5.71 -3.93 37.85
C GLN A 106 5.69 -5.45 37.62
N GLY A 107 6.34 -5.90 36.53
CA GLY A 107 6.42 -7.30 36.12
C GLY A 107 7.16 -7.44 34.80
N GLU A 108 7.46 -8.68 34.42
CA GLU A 108 8.05 -8.96 33.11
C GLU A 108 7.04 -8.68 32.00
N MET A 109 7.44 -7.87 31.02
CA MET A 109 6.63 -7.63 29.83
C MET A 109 6.51 -8.92 29.01
N CYS A 110 5.31 -9.20 28.52
CA CYS A 110 5.02 -10.35 27.68
C CYS A 110 4.20 -9.95 26.45
N ILE A 111 3.91 -10.91 25.58
CA ILE A 111 3.16 -10.69 24.33
C ILE A 111 1.76 -10.08 24.55
N ASN A 112 1.18 -10.24 25.75
CA ASN A 112 -0.15 -9.73 26.09
C ASN A 112 -0.13 -8.38 26.82
N THR A 113 1.03 -7.80 27.11
CA THR A 113 1.14 -6.58 27.93
C THR A 113 0.33 -5.44 27.33
N ASP A 114 0.50 -5.16 26.03
CA ASP A 114 -0.21 -4.07 25.35
C ASP A 114 -1.72 -4.31 25.28
N TYR A 115 -2.14 -5.56 25.06
CA TYR A 115 -3.55 -5.94 25.09
C TYR A 115 -4.15 -5.65 26.47
N ARG A 116 -3.49 -6.04 27.56
CA ARG A 116 -3.99 -5.81 28.93
C ARG A 116 -4.07 -4.33 29.28
N ILE A 117 -3.10 -3.52 28.82
CA ILE A 117 -3.15 -2.07 28.97
C ILE A 117 -4.37 -1.51 28.21
N ALA A 118 -4.55 -1.89 26.96
CA ALA A 118 -5.67 -1.44 26.14
C ALA A 118 -7.03 -1.87 26.72
N GLU A 119 -7.13 -3.10 27.24
CA GLU A 119 -8.32 -3.61 27.92
C GLU A 119 -8.68 -2.76 29.15
N ARG A 120 -7.69 -2.39 29.98
CA ARG A 120 -7.88 -1.50 31.14
C ARG A 120 -8.35 -0.11 30.73
N LEU A 121 -7.77 0.48 29.69
CA LEU A 121 -8.19 1.79 29.16
C LEU A 121 -9.65 1.79 28.67
N LEU A 122 -10.19 0.62 28.30
CA LEU A 122 -11.55 0.45 27.80
C LEU A 122 -12.52 -0.20 28.81
N ASP A 123 -12.09 -0.40 30.05
CA ASP A 123 -12.90 -0.89 31.17
C ASP A 123 -13.53 0.29 31.94
N PRO A 124 -14.87 0.42 31.97
CA PRO A 124 -15.57 1.45 32.74
C PRO A 124 -15.24 1.48 34.24
N SER A 125 -14.72 0.37 34.77
CA SER A 125 -14.36 0.22 36.18
C SER A 125 -12.95 0.73 36.48
N HIS A 126 -12.13 0.98 35.45
CA HIS A 126 -10.75 1.41 35.61
C HIS A 126 -10.66 2.95 35.72
N PRO A 127 -9.80 3.50 36.61
CA PRO A 127 -9.65 4.95 36.77
C PRO A 127 -9.29 5.70 35.48
N ASN A 128 -8.50 5.05 34.61
CA ASN A 128 -8.05 5.60 33.33
C ASN A 128 -8.98 5.22 32.16
N TYR A 129 -10.29 5.05 32.39
CA TYR A 129 -11.25 4.73 31.34
C TYR A 129 -11.41 5.88 30.34
N ILE A 130 -11.00 5.69 29.08
CA ILE A 130 -10.84 6.78 28.11
C ILE A 130 -12.08 7.09 27.26
N ILE A 131 -13.05 6.17 27.15
CA ILE A 131 -14.22 6.35 26.27
C ILE A 131 -15.01 7.65 26.55
N PRO A 132 -15.25 8.06 27.82
CA PRO A 132 -15.96 9.30 28.11
C PRO A 132 -15.23 10.55 27.63
N GLU A 133 -13.89 10.52 27.56
CA GLU A 133 -13.04 11.63 27.13
C GLU A 133 -13.08 11.85 25.61
N MET A 134 -13.44 10.82 24.84
CA MET A 134 -13.57 10.92 23.39
C MET A 134 -14.75 11.81 22.99
N GLY A 135 -14.74 12.41 21.80
CA GLY A 135 -15.91 13.14 21.30
C GLY A 135 -17.17 12.26 21.26
N PRO A 136 -18.39 12.74 21.61
CA PRO A 136 -19.61 11.93 21.63
C PRO A 136 -19.94 11.26 20.29
N LEU A 137 -19.59 11.94 19.18
CA LEU A 137 -19.76 11.45 17.81
C LEU A 137 -18.52 10.74 17.26
N SER A 138 -17.53 10.46 18.11
CA SER A 138 -16.30 9.80 17.69
C SER A 138 -16.56 8.31 17.44
N PRO A 139 -16.30 7.76 16.23
CA PRO A 139 -16.46 6.33 15.97
C PRO A 139 -15.50 5.47 16.81
N PHE A 140 -14.41 6.04 17.32
CA PHE A 140 -13.49 5.32 18.22
C PHE A 140 -14.19 4.77 19.47
N ARG A 141 -15.30 5.38 19.92
CA ARG A 141 -16.09 4.91 21.06
C ARG A 141 -16.66 3.49 20.85
N THR A 142 -16.92 3.10 19.61
CA THR A 142 -17.43 1.77 19.26
C THR A 142 -16.35 0.90 18.64
N VAL A 143 -15.52 1.47 17.77
CA VAL A 143 -14.47 0.75 17.04
C VAL A 143 -13.41 0.18 17.99
N LEU A 144 -12.94 0.94 19.00
CA LEU A 144 -11.89 0.48 19.90
C LEU A 144 -12.34 -0.74 20.74
N PRO A 145 -13.51 -0.71 21.43
CA PRO A 145 -14.01 -1.90 22.10
C PRO A 145 -14.13 -3.12 21.19
N THR A 146 -14.63 -2.94 19.96
CA THR A 146 -14.73 -4.03 18.98
C THR A 146 -13.37 -4.63 18.65
N CYS A 147 -12.32 -3.80 18.52
CA CYS A 147 -11.00 -4.29 18.14
C CYS A 147 -10.19 -4.91 19.29
N VAL A 148 -10.39 -4.43 20.53
CA VAL A 148 -9.53 -4.74 21.68
C VAL A 148 -10.14 -5.80 22.60
N ARG A 149 -11.46 -5.86 22.75
CA ARG A 149 -12.08 -6.84 23.66
C ARG A 149 -12.06 -8.22 23.03
N ALA A 150 -11.33 -9.15 23.65
CA ALA A 150 -11.25 -10.53 23.20
C ALA A 150 -12.65 -11.13 23.05
N GLY A 151 -12.89 -11.85 21.96
CA GLY A 151 -14.16 -12.51 21.67
C GLY A 151 -15.23 -11.63 21.00
N GLU A 152 -15.12 -10.29 21.03
CA GLU A 152 -16.17 -9.42 20.51
C GLU A 152 -16.33 -9.55 18.99
N MET A 153 -15.22 -9.58 18.26
CA MET A 153 -15.23 -9.82 16.81
C MET A 153 -15.64 -11.26 16.46
N SER A 154 -15.16 -12.26 17.21
CA SER A 154 -15.56 -13.65 16.98
C SER A 154 -17.05 -13.87 17.21
N ARG A 155 -17.64 -13.19 18.20
CA ARG A 155 -19.09 -13.21 18.44
C ARG A 155 -19.84 -12.64 17.23
N LYS A 156 -19.44 -11.48 16.73
CA LYS A 156 -20.05 -10.83 15.55
C LYS A 156 -19.87 -11.66 14.27
N LEU A 157 -18.72 -12.32 14.12
CA LEU A 157 -18.47 -13.28 13.04
C LEU A 157 -19.42 -14.48 13.13
N GLY A 158 -19.56 -15.10 14.29
CA GLY A 158 -20.48 -16.22 14.50
C GLY A 158 -21.94 -15.85 14.21
N GLU A 159 -22.36 -14.65 14.60
CA GLU A 159 -23.69 -14.10 14.28
C GLU A 159 -23.88 -13.93 12.77
N THR A 160 -22.90 -13.35 12.08
CA THR A 160 -22.93 -13.13 10.63
C THR A 160 -22.98 -14.44 9.85
N ILE A 161 -22.17 -15.42 10.25
CA ILE A 161 -22.16 -16.76 9.65
C ILE A 161 -23.53 -17.42 9.85
N THR A 162 -24.08 -17.39 11.07
CA THR A 162 -25.38 -17.99 11.37
C THR A 162 -26.51 -17.38 10.55
N MET A 163 -26.49 -16.06 10.32
CA MET A 163 -27.45 -15.38 9.45
C MET A 163 -27.27 -15.77 7.97
N GLY A 164 -26.01 -15.95 7.53
CA GLY A 164 -25.65 -16.30 6.16
C GLY A 164 -25.78 -17.79 5.81
N GLN A 165 -25.97 -18.68 6.79
CA GLN A 165 -26.08 -20.14 6.57
C GLN A 165 -27.27 -20.53 5.68
N ASN A 166 -28.31 -19.70 5.63
CA ASN A 166 -29.49 -19.92 4.78
C ASN A 166 -29.34 -19.31 3.37
N ALA A 167 -28.21 -18.64 3.07
CA ALA A 167 -27.92 -18.12 1.74
C ALA A 167 -27.49 -19.25 0.79
N ASN A 168 -27.70 -19.06 -0.52
CA ASN A 168 -27.30 -20.01 -1.54
C ASN A 168 -26.45 -19.29 -2.61
N PRO A 169 -25.12 -19.50 -2.65
CA PRO A 169 -24.32 -20.41 -1.82
C PRO A 169 -24.17 -19.94 -0.35
N PRO A 170 -23.79 -20.86 0.57
CA PRO A 170 -23.45 -20.51 1.95
C PRO A 170 -22.33 -19.48 2.00
N LEU A 171 -22.39 -18.56 2.96
CA LEU A 171 -21.38 -17.52 3.14
C LEU A 171 -20.05 -18.13 3.62
N GLU A 172 -18.99 -17.95 2.84
CA GLU A 172 -17.63 -18.34 3.20
C GLU A 172 -17.16 -17.55 4.45
N GLU A 173 -16.44 -18.20 5.36
CA GLU A 173 -15.97 -17.58 6.62
C GLU A 173 -15.12 -16.34 6.37
N SER A 174 -14.24 -16.38 5.37
CA SER A 174 -13.39 -15.26 4.95
C SER A 174 -14.20 -14.08 4.40
N GLU A 175 -15.31 -14.33 3.70
CA GLU A 175 -16.22 -13.28 3.24
C GLU A 175 -17.04 -12.71 4.40
N ALA A 176 -17.52 -13.56 5.32
CA ALA A 176 -18.18 -13.14 6.54
C ALA A 176 -17.28 -12.26 7.40
N LEU A 177 -16.01 -12.63 7.57
CA LEU A 177 -15.04 -11.84 8.34
C LEU A 177 -14.78 -10.48 7.70
N ARG A 178 -14.59 -10.42 6.37
CA ARG A 178 -14.47 -9.12 5.67
C ARG A 178 -15.73 -8.27 5.84
N SER A 179 -16.91 -8.87 5.80
CA SER A 179 -18.17 -8.18 6.03
C SER A 179 -18.21 -7.57 7.44
N VAL A 180 -17.83 -8.33 8.47
CA VAL A 180 -17.77 -7.85 9.86
C VAL A 180 -16.74 -6.74 10.03
N ILE A 181 -15.52 -6.91 9.52
CA ILE A 181 -14.49 -5.85 9.57
C ILE A 181 -15.02 -4.58 8.89
N TYR A 182 -15.68 -4.72 7.74
CA TYR A 182 -16.23 -3.58 7.03
C TYR A 182 -17.32 -2.88 7.85
N SER A 183 -18.36 -3.60 8.28
CA SER A 183 -19.52 -3.01 8.95
C SER A 183 -19.19 -2.43 10.33
N GLU A 184 -18.26 -3.06 11.07
CA GLU A 184 -18.00 -2.72 12.47
C GLU A 184 -16.85 -1.75 12.68
N ILE A 185 -15.90 -1.70 11.72
CA ILE A 185 -14.67 -0.91 11.86
C ILE A 185 -14.59 0.12 10.73
N VAL A 186 -14.66 -0.32 9.48
CA VAL A 186 -14.42 0.57 8.33
C VAL A 186 -15.57 1.56 8.14
N LEU A 187 -16.81 1.08 8.11
CA LEU A 187 -17.99 1.90 7.85
C LEU A 187 -18.16 3.06 8.84
N PRO A 188 -18.05 2.87 10.18
CA PRO A 188 -18.10 3.99 11.13
C PRO A 188 -17.02 5.05 10.88
N LEU A 189 -15.81 4.63 10.47
CA LEU A 189 -14.73 5.54 10.13
C LEU A 189 -14.97 6.24 8.78
N GLU A 190 -15.54 5.54 7.79
CA GLU A 190 -15.93 6.11 6.49
C GLU A 190 -17.01 7.17 6.64
N GLU A 191 -18.07 6.89 7.39
CA GLU A 191 -19.15 7.84 7.67
C GLU A 191 -18.60 9.08 8.40
N TRP A 192 -17.69 8.89 9.34
CA TRP A 192 -17.06 9.99 10.05
C TRP A 192 -16.19 10.88 9.13
N VAL A 193 -15.38 10.28 8.26
CA VAL A 193 -14.52 11.01 7.30
C VAL A 193 -15.33 11.65 6.18
N SER A 194 -16.47 11.07 5.79
CA SER A 194 -17.39 11.62 4.78
C SER A 194 -17.93 13.00 5.16
N ASN A 195 -17.94 13.35 6.44
CA ASN A 195 -18.32 14.68 6.93
C ASN A 195 -17.23 15.74 6.75
N TYR A 196 -16.06 15.39 6.22
CA TYR A 196 -14.97 16.36 6.00
C TYR A 196 -15.16 17.02 4.63
N ASP A 197 -15.10 18.36 4.57
CA ASP A 197 -15.27 19.13 3.32
C ASP A 197 -14.25 18.72 2.23
N LYS A 198 -13.02 18.39 2.64
CA LYS A 198 -11.91 18.01 1.74
C LYS A 198 -11.03 16.93 2.38
N PRO A 199 -11.44 15.64 2.34
CA PRO A 199 -10.71 14.56 3.01
C PRO A 199 -9.29 14.34 2.45
N ASN A 200 -9.03 14.74 1.20
CA ASN A 200 -7.70 14.66 0.58
C ASN A 200 -6.83 15.91 0.80
N THR A 201 -7.36 16.96 1.43
CA THR A 201 -6.61 18.18 1.75
C THR A 201 -6.22 18.13 3.22
N VAL A 202 -5.10 17.46 3.52
CA VAL A 202 -4.59 17.37 4.89
C VAL A 202 -3.49 18.39 5.14
N ASN A 203 -3.44 18.89 6.38
CA ASN A 203 -2.35 19.75 6.79
C ASN A 203 -1.05 18.94 6.85
N VAL A 204 0.05 19.59 6.50
CA VAL A 204 1.39 19.05 6.68
C VAL A 204 1.63 18.75 8.17
N LEU A 205 2.02 17.51 8.47
CA LEU A 205 2.38 17.07 9.82
C LEU A 205 3.74 17.64 10.25
N LEU A 206 4.71 17.54 9.35
CA LEU A 206 6.09 17.92 9.58
C LEU A 206 6.59 18.69 8.36
N LYS A 207 7.00 19.95 8.54
CA LYS A 207 7.58 20.78 7.48
C LYS A 207 9.09 20.58 7.43
N SER A 208 9.68 20.51 6.22
CA SER A 208 11.16 20.58 6.10
C SER A 208 11.64 21.97 6.46
N THR A 209 12.68 22.01 7.28
CA THR A 209 13.47 23.21 7.59
C THR A 209 14.71 23.35 6.70
N GLN A 210 14.96 22.40 5.79
CA GLN A 210 16.18 22.38 4.99
C GLN A 210 16.09 23.34 3.78
N ARG A 211 16.90 24.40 3.81
CA ARG A 211 17.15 25.32 2.69
C ARG A 211 17.75 24.54 1.50
N ARG A 212 17.11 24.66 0.33
CA ARG A 212 17.62 24.18 -0.97
C ARG A 212 19.09 24.59 -1.17
N ARG A 213 20.00 23.62 -1.27
CA ARG A 213 21.32 23.83 -1.88
C ARG A 213 21.17 23.64 -3.39
N SER A 214 21.24 24.74 -4.13
CA SER A 214 21.31 24.77 -5.58
C SER A 214 22.69 24.26 -6.04
N PHE A 215 22.73 23.15 -6.78
CA PHE A 215 23.93 22.70 -7.49
C PHE A 215 23.77 22.92 -8.99
N ALA A 216 24.87 23.35 -9.63
CA ALA A 216 24.91 23.82 -11.01
C ALA A 216 24.79 22.66 -12.01
N GLN A 217 23.98 22.88 -13.05
CA GLN A 217 23.79 21.96 -14.18
C GLN A 217 25.11 21.73 -14.94
N GLN A 218 25.51 20.47 -15.09
CA GLN A 218 26.39 20.04 -16.18
C GLN A 218 25.62 19.07 -17.08
N THR A 219 25.74 19.32 -18.38
CA THR A 219 24.95 18.66 -19.42
C THR A 219 25.62 17.36 -19.87
N SER A 220 25.00 16.22 -19.58
CA SER A 220 25.36 14.91 -20.12
C SER A 220 24.51 14.59 -21.34
N LYS A 221 25.15 14.21 -22.46
CA LYS A 221 24.49 13.87 -23.73
C LYS A 221 23.94 12.44 -23.69
N THR A 222 22.61 12.31 -23.71
CA THR A 222 21.89 11.04 -23.91
C THR A 222 21.26 11.01 -25.32
N PRO A 223 21.19 9.87 -26.03
CA PRO A 223 20.66 9.83 -27.40
C PRO A 223 19.15 10.11 -27.41
N GLN A 224 18.72 11.05 -28.25
CA GLN A 224 17.30 11.30 -28.52
C GLN A 224 16.83 10.49 -29.74
N LEU A 225 15.71 9.78 -29.61
CA LEU A 225 14.99 9.24 -30.76
C LEU A 225 14.13 10.34 -31.39
N GLU A 226 14.36 10.64 -32.67
CA GLU A 226 13.50 11.54 -33.46
C GLU A 226 12.13 10.88 -33.71
N SER A 227 11.05 11.50 -33.24
CA SER A 227 9.69 11.07 -33.56
C SER A 227 9.33 11.46 -34.99
N ARG A 228 9.28 10.49 -35.91
CA ARG A 228 8.63 10.68 -37.21
C ARG A 228 7.12 10.51 -37.04
N HIS A 229 6.40 11.63 -36.99
CA HIS A 229 4.93 11.64 -37.02
C HIS A 229 4.46 11.42 -38.46
N GLY A 230 3.76 10.30 -38.68
CA GLY A 230 2.83 10.15 -39.81
C GLY A 230 1.59 10.99 -39.54
N ASN A 231 1.19 11.78 -40.54
CA ASN A 231 -0.02 12.60 -40.51
C ASN A 231 -1.26 11.74 -40.31
N ASP A 232 -2.08 12.04 -39.29
CA ASP A 232 -3.54 11.94 -39.39
C ASP A 232 -4.26 12.75 -38.30
N ALA A 233 -5.28 13.48 -38.76
CA ALA A 233 -6.35 14.20 -38.05
C ALA A 233 -5.98 15.30 -37.01
N ILE A 234 -6.36 16.54 -37.34
CA ILE A 234 -6.26 17.76 -36.51
C ILE A 234 -7.26 17.70 -35.33
N PRO A 235 -6.83 17.73 -34.06
CA PRO A 235 -7.73 17.88 -32.92
C PRO A 235 -7.84 19.35 -32.46
N THR A 236 -9.03 19.68 -31.96
CA THR A 236 -9.53 20.98 -31.51
C THR A 236 -8.61 21.70 -30.51
N TYR A 237 -8.35 23.00 -30.76
CA TYR A 237 -7.33 23.88 -30.16
C TYR A 237 -7.25 23.98 -28.61
N HIS A 238 -8.24 23.51 -27.84
CA HIS A 238 -8.20 23.58 -26.37
C HIS A 238 -7.44 22.42 -25.70
N ASN A 239 -7.41 21.24 -26.30
CA ASN A 239 -6.73 20.06 -25.71
C ASN A 239 -5.20 20.13 -25.86
N LEU A 240 -4.70 20.78 -26.91
CA LEU A 240 -3.28 20.94 -27.20
C LEU A 240 -2.53 21.72 -26.09
N SER A 241 -3.17 22.73 -25.50
CA SER A 241 -2.57 23.53 -24.42
C SER A 241 -2.33 22.71 -23.15
N ASN A 242 -3.29 21.83 -22.81
CA ASN A 242 -3.19 21.00 -21.62
C ASN A 242 -2.21 19.83 -21.83
N GLU A 243 -2.22 19.20 -23.00
CA GLU A 243 -1.24 18.16 -23.35
C GLU A 243 0.19 18.70 -23.39
N ASN A 244 0.41 19.88 -23.96
CA ASN A 244 1.73 20.51 -23.97
C ASN A 244 2.22 20.82 -22.56
N ARG A 245 1.32 21.27 -21.68
CA ARG A 245 1.63 21.49 -20.27
C ARG A 245 1.97 20.17 -19.56
N ILE A 246 1.19 19.11 -19.76
CA ILE A 246 1.46 17.78 -19.18
C ILE A 246 2.82 17.26 -19.67
N ARG A 247 3.13 17.39 -20.97
CA ARG A 247 4.43 17.04 -21.54
C ARG A 247 5.57 17.86 -20.94
N GLN A 248 5.36 19.15 -20.71
CA GLN A 248 6.34 20.00 -20.05
C GLN A 248 6.59 19.54 -18.61
N LEU A 249 5.54 19.33 -17.81
CA LEU A 249 5.66 18.84 -16.44
C LEU A 249 6.32 17.45 -16.38
N SER A 250 6.02 16.57 -17.33
CA SER A 250 6.68 15.27 -17.45
C SER A 250 8.18 15.42 -17.72
N ARG A 251 8.58 16.33 -18.63
CA ARG A 251 10.01 16.62 -18.88
C ARG A 251 10.69 17.15 -17.63
N GLU A 252 10.09 18.14 -16.96
CA GLU A 252 10.62 18.68 -15.71
C GLU A 252 10.77 17.60 -14.63
N TRP A 253 9.82 16.65 -14.54
CA TRP A 253 9.93 15.50 -13.63
C TRP A 253 11.13 14.62 -13.98
N PHE A 254 11.33 14.27 -15.25
CA PHE A 254 12.48 13.46 -15.68
C PHE A 254 13.82 14.18 -15.50
N ASP A 255 13.85 15.50 -15.67
CA ASP A 255 15.05 16.31 -15.42
C ASP A 255 15.42 16.28 -13.92
N ASN A 256 14.42 16.40 -13.04
CA ASN A 256 14.62 16.27 -11.59
C ASN A 256 15.02 14.85 -11.18
N TYR A 257 14.42 13.83 -11.80
CA TYR A 257 14.79 12.43 -11.58
C TYR A 257 16.24 12.16 -11.96
N SER A 258 16.70 12.72 -13.08
CA SER A 258 18.08 12.59 -13.54
C SER A 258 19.06 13.23 -12.54
N GLN A 259 18.73 14.40 -12.00
CA GLN A 259 19.52 15.03 -10.93
C GLN A 259 19.58 14.18 -9.66
N LEU A 260 18.46 13.54 -9.29
CA LEU A 260 18.44 12.63 -8.16
C LEU A 260 19.34 11.41 -8.42
N LEU A 261 19.28 10.83 -9.61
CA LEU A 261 20.15 9.71 -9.99
C LEU A 261 21.62 10.06 -9.91
N GLU A 262 22.03 11.28 -10.28
CA GLU A 262 23.42 11.75 -10.12
C GLU A 262 23.88 11.73 -8.66
N ILE A 263 22.99 12.11 -7.73
CA ILE A 263 23.26 12.08 -6.28
C ILE A 263 23.30 10.65 -5.76
N LEU A 264 22.42 9.79 -6.26
CA LEU A 264 22.27 8.40 -5.83
C LEU A 264 23.25 7.45 -6.54
N GLN A 265 24.13 7.94 -7.41
CA GLN A 265 25.09 7.06 -8.07
C GLN A 265 25.99 6.39 -7.02
N PRO A 266 26.11 5.06 -7.03
CA PRO A 266 26.97 4.35 -6.11
C PRO A 266 28.41 4.84 -6.26
N GLN A 267 29.06 5.14 -5.13
CA GLN A 267 30.48 5.54 -5.14
C GLN A 267 31.31 4.35 -5.65
N GLY A 268 32.39 4.58 -6.40
CA GLY A 268 33.11 3.54 -7.16
C GLY A 268 33.64 2.31 -6.38
N ALA A 269 33.53 2.28 -5.05
CA ALA A 269 33.76 1.09 -4.23
C ALA A 269 32.54 0.14 -4.13
N GLU A 270 31.33 0.61 -4.42
CA GLU A 270 30.07 -0.14 -4.36
C GLU A 270 29.72 -0.85 -5.69
N THR A 271 30.36 -0.45 -6.79
CA THR A 271 30.17 -0.99 -8.15
C THR A 271 31.06 -2.22 -8.45
N SER A 272 31.38 -3.01 -7.43
CA SER A 272 32.06 -4.29 -7.63
C SER A 272 31.30 -5.14 -8.67
N ASN A 273 32.01 -6.00 -9.42
CA ASN A 273 31.47 -6.96 -10.41
C ASN A 273 30.38 -7.93 -9.88
N ARG A 274 29.86 -7.71 -8.68
CA ARG A 274 28.77 -8.44 -8.03
C ARG A 274 27.40 -7.79 -8.20
N HIS A 275 27.30 -6.55 -8.69
CA HIS A 275 26.00 -5.89 -8.87
C HIS A 275 25.23 -6.54 -10.02
N ARG A 276 24.17 -7.29 -9.69
CA ARG A 276 23.30 -7.94 -10.67
C ARG A 276 22.18 -6.97 -11.08
N PRO A 277 21.76 -6.96 -12.36
CA PRO A 277 20.56 -6.25 -12.79
C PRO A 277 19.36 -6.57 -11.90
N VAL A 278 18.59 -5.54 -11.55
CA VAL A 278 17.33 -5.70 -10.84
C VAL A 278 16.35 -6.43 -11.76
N ARG A 279 15.64 -7.43 -11.25
CA ARG A 279 14.59 -8.15 -11.98
C ARG A 279 13.25 -7.56 -11.60
N VAL A 280 12.47 -7.12 -12.58
CA VAL A 280 11.16 -6.53 -12.35
C VAL A 280 10.12 -7.27 -13.18
N CYS A 281 9.01 -7.67 -12.54
CA CYS A 281 7.86 -8.24 -13.23
C CYS A 281 6.77 -7.18 -13.40
N ILE A 282 6.24 -7.00 -14.61
CA ILE A 282 5.11 -6.12 -14.91
C ILE A 282 3.89 -6.99 -15.20
N LEU A 283 2.88 -6.86 -14.34
CA LEU A 283 1.56 -7.51 -14.43
C LEU A 283 0.55 -6.50 -14.97
N ASP A 284 0.29 -6.50 -16.27
CA ASP A 284 -0.51 -5.43 -16.89
C ASP A 284 -1.26 -5.91 -18.16
N THR A 285 -1.63 -4.98 -19.04
CA THR A 285 -2.33 -5.22 -20.30
C THR A 285 -1.45 -5.80 -21.42
N GLY A 286 -0.16 -5.98 -21.14
CA GLY A 286 0.86 -6.51 -22.03
C GLY A 286 1.74 -5.41 -22.64
N ILE A 287 2.27 -5.66 -23.83
CA ILE A 287 3.12 -4.73 -24.56
C ILE A 287 2.84 -4.81 -26.06
N LYS A 288 2.91 -3.69 -26.77
CA LYS A 288 2.76 -3.67 -28.23
C LYS A 288 3.90 -4.45 -28.92
N PRO A 289 3.62 -5.20 -30.01
CA PRO A 289 4.64 -6.00 -30.72
C PRO A 289 5.90 -5.22 -31.11
N VAL A 290 5.73 -4.02 -31.67
CA VAL A 290 6.86 -3.20 -32.14
C VAL A 290 7.77 -2.78 -30.98
N ASP A 291 7.18 -2.38 -29.85
CA ASP A 291 7.95 -1.99 -28.67
C ASP A 291 8.62 -3.22 -28.02
N TYR A 292 7.94 -4.36 -28.02
CA TYR A 292 8.49 -5.63 -27.54
C TYR A 292 9.72 -6.05 -28.32
N GLU A 293 9.66 -6.05 -29.66
CA GLU A 293 10.81 -6.39 -30.52
C GLU A 293 12.01 -5.50 -30.19
N VAL A 294 11.81 -4.18 -30.08
CA VAL A 294 12.87 -3.23 -29.74
C VAL A 294 13.51 -3.56 -28.38
N TYR A 295 12.71 -3.72 -27.32
CA TYR A 295 13.26 -3.96 -26.00
C TYR A 295 13.80 -5.39 -25.81
N GLN A 296 13.33 -6.37 -26.59
CA GLN A 296 13.88 -7.71 -26.62
C GLN A 296 15.25 -7.72 -27.32
N ASP A 297 15.39 -6.98 -28.42
CA ASP A 297 16.67 -6.84 -29.15
C ASP A 297 17.75 -6.16 -28.29
N TYR A 298 17.36 -5.21 -27.44
CA TYR A 298 18.26 -4.61 -26.44
C TYR A 298 18.54 -5.51 -25.22
N GLY A 299 17.93 -6.71 -25.14
CA GLY A 299 18.08 -7.64 -24.02
C GLY A 299 17.40 -7.18 -22.73
N THR A 300 16.57 -6.14 -22.78
CA THR A 300 15.86 -5.59 -21.61
C THR A 300 14.72 -6.49 -21.17
N ILE A 301 13.96 -7.05 -22.12
CA ILE A 301 12.90 -8.01 -21.82
C ILE A 301 13.47 -9.43 -21.82
N THR A 302 13.44 -10.05 -20.65
CA THR A 302 13.92 -11.42 -20.44
C THR A 302 12.83 -12.45 -20.80
N GLN A 303 11.58 -12.16 -20.47
CA GLN A 303 10.47 -13.10 -20.71
C GLN A 303 9.15 -12.35 -20.88
N TYR A 304 8.28 -12.89 -21.73
CA TYR A 304 6.87 -12.49 -21.85
C TYR A 304 5.97 -13.71 -21.72
N LYS A 305 4.82 -13.53 -21.07
CA LYS A 305 3.77 -14.54 -20.99
C LYS A 305 2.39 -13.91 -21.01
N ASP A 306 1.49 -14.48 -21.81
CA ASP A 306 0.08 -14.07 -21.85
C ASP A 306 -0.78 -15.04 -21.04
N PHE A 307 -1.36 -14.55 -19.95
CA PHE A 307 -2.34 -15.27 -19.13
C PHE A 307 -3.77 -14.83 -19.42
N ALA A 308 -3.93 -13.69 -20.10
CA ALA A 308 -5.22 -13.13 -20.43
C ALA A 308 -5.79 -13.78 -21.69
N ASP A 309 -4.98 -14.15 -22.67
CA ASP A 309 -5.39 -14.83 -23.89
C ASP A 309 -4.90 -16.28 -23.94
N THR A 310 -5.84 -17.23 -24.06
CA THR A 310 -5.55 -18.67 -24.15
C THR A 310 -5.45 -19.16 -25.59
N GLU A 311 -5.86 -18.36 -26.58
CA GLU A 311 -5.90 -18.78 -27.98
C GLU A 311 -4.57 -18.55 -28.70
N THR A 312 -3.89 -17.44 -28.39
CA THR A 312 -2.55 -17.12 -28.89
C THR A 312 -1.59 -16.88 -27.73
N PRO A 313 -1.20 -17.94 -27.00
CA PRO A 313 -0.26 -17.80 -25.90
C PRO A 313 1.05 -17.18 -26.40
N ASP A 314 1.60 -16.26 -25.61
CA ASP A 314 2.92 -15.65 -25.77
C ASP A 314 3.12 -14.73 -26.99
N SER A 315 2.04 -14.33 -27.67
CA SER A 315 2.10 -13.24 -28.67
C SER A 315 1.97 -11.88 -27.98
N PRO A 316 2.98 -10.98 -28.06
CA PRO A 316 2.93 -9.67 -27.44
C PRO A 316 1.71 -8.87 -27.91
N CYS A 317 0.88 -8.44 -26.97
CA CYS A 317 -0.28 -7.64 -27.29
C CYS A 317 -0.53 -6.59 -26.20
N ASP A 318 -0.83 -5.36 -26.61
CA ASP A 318 -1.40 -4.33 -25.74
C ASP A 318 -2.33 -3.43 -26.54
N LYS A 319 -3.62 -3.51 -26.24
CA LYS A 319 -4.68 -2.73 -26.91
C LYS A 319 -5.02 -1.44 -26.17
N THR A 320 -4.51 -1.26 -24.95
CA THR A 320 -4.81 -0.09 -24.12
C THR A 320 -3.67 0.91 -24.13
N GLY A 321 -2.43 0.42 -24.30
CA GLY A 321 -1.21 1.21 -24.15
C GLY A 321 -0.74 1.35 -22.69
N HIS A 322 -1.48 0.80 -21.72
CA HIS A 322 -1.16 0.94 -20.29
C HIS A 322 0.13 0.19 -19.93
N GLY A 323 0.18 -1.12 -20.22
CA GLY A 323 1.38 -1.93 -20.01
C GLY A 323 2.57 -1.47 -20.84
N THR A 324 2.34 -1.04 -22.09
CA THR A 324 3.41 -0.47 -22.94
C THR A 324 4.00 0.81 -22.32
N ALA A 325 3.16 1.69 -21.77
CA ALA A 325 3.63 2.90 -21.09
C ALA A 325 4.39 2.57 -19.80
N ALA A 326 3.95 1.56 -19.03
CA ALA A 326 4.65 1.09 -17.84
C ALA A 326 6.04 0.54 -18.16
N VAL A 327 6.17 -0.26 -19.23
CA VAL A 327 7.47 -0.74 -19.74
C VAL A 327 8.36 0.44 -20.11
N ALA A 328 7.88 1.36 -20.95
CA ALA A 328 8.67 2.50 -21.40
C ALA A 328 9.13 3.39 -20.22
N LEU A 329 8.27 3.58 -19.21
CA LEU A 329 8.63 4.32 -17.99
C LEU A 329 9.75 3.61 -17.23
N LEU A 330 9.64 2.30 -17.00
CA LEU A 330 10.64 1.52 -16.27
C LEU A 330 11.98 1.47 -17.00
N VAL A 331 11.99 1.28 -18.31
CA VAL A 331 13.24 1.29 -19.09
C VAL A 331 13.90 2.67 -19.03
N LYS A 332 13.11 3.74 -19.03
CA LYS A 332 13.64 5.11 -18.95
C LYS A 332 14.19 5.45 -17.56
N THR A 333 13.61 4.93 -16.49
CA THR A 333 14.06 5.20 -15.12
C THR A 333 15.14 4.21 -14.63
N CYS A 334 15.09 2.97 -15.10
CA CYS A 334 16.03 1.91 -14.73
C CYS A 334 16.57 1.21 -16.00
N PRO A 335 17.57 1.77 -16.69
CA PRO A 335 18.03 1.25 -17.98
C PRO A 335 18.70 -0.13 -17.90
N ASN A 336 19.18 -0.53 -16.71
CA ASN A 336 19.85 -1.81 -16.47
C ASN A 336 18.92 -2.84 -15.82
N VAL A 337 17.62 -2.81 -16.13
CA VAL A 337 16.61 -3.71 -15.58
C VAL A 337 16.46 -4.96 -16.45
N ASN A 338 16.19 -6.11 -15.83
CA ASN A 338 15.71 -7.30 -16.51
C ASN A 338 14.18 -7.40 -16.33
N LEU A 339 13.42 -7.17 -17.39
CA LEU A 339 11.96 -7.17 -17.36
C LEU A 339 11.38 -8.55 -17.65
N TYR A 340 10.41 -8.94 -16.82
CA TYR A 340 9.51 -10.07 -17.02
C TYR A 340 8.11 -9.49 -17.22
N LEU A 341 7.44 -9.85 -18.29
CA LEU A 341 6.15 -9.26 -18.65
C LEU A 341 5.07 -10.34 -18.58
N ALA A 342 4.00 -10.07 -17.82
CA ALA A 342 2.84 -10.92 -17.70
C ALA A 342 1.59 -10.14 -18.09
N ARG A 343 0.97 -10.52 -19.20
CA ARG A 343 -0.33 -9.96 -19.59
C ARG A 343 -1.42 -10.67 -18.80
N VAL A 344 -2.10 -9.96 -17.92
CA VAL A 344 -3.12 -10.51 -17.00
C VAL A 344 -4.50 -9.86 -17.19
N ILE A 345 -4.56 -8.70 -17.86
CA ILE A 345 -5.78 -7.93 -18.11
C ILE A 345 -5.91 -7.63 -19.61
N ARG A 346 -7.12 -7.72 -20.18
CA ARG A 346 -7.34 -7.44 -21.62
C ARG A 346 -7.68 -5.98 -21.95
N ALA A 347 -8.27 -5.25 -21.00
CA ALA A 347 -8.88 -3.94 -21.22
C ALA A 347 -8.52 -2.95 -20.11
N ASN A 348 -8.96 -1.69 -20.23
CA ASN A 348 -8.71 -0.64 -19.22
C ASN A 348 -9.36 -0.88 -17.86
N LYS A 349 -10.20 -1.92 -17.73
CA LYS A 349 -10.89 -2.26 -16.49
C LYS A 349 -10.67 -3.74 -16.21
N ALA A 350 -10.08 -4.02 -15.05
CA ALA A 350 -9.97 -5.38 -14.54
C ALA A 350 -11.36 -5.93 -14.19
N THR A 351 -11.54 -7.21 -14.43
CA THR A 351 -12.71 -8.03 -14.11
C THR A 351 -12.34 -9.07 -13.05
N ARG A 352 -13.35 -9.71 -12.45
CA ARG A 352 -13.10 -10.80 -11.47
C ARG A 352 -12.32 -11.97 -12.11
N ALA A 353 -12.49 -12.20 -13.41
CA ALA A 353 -11.74 -13.22 -14.14
C ALA A 353 -10.24 -12.89 -14.22
N ASP A 354 -9.88 -11.60 -14.34
CA ASP A 354 -8.48 -11.16 -14.42
C ASP A 354 -7.71 -11.42 -13.12
N VAL A 355 -8.40 -11.45 -11.96
CA VAL A 355 -7.81 -11.84 -10.66
C VAL A 355 -7.24 -13.26 -10.73
N GLY A 356 -7.95 -14.19 -11.40
CA GLY A 356 -7.47 -15.56 -11.60
C GLY A 356 -6.20 -15.62 -12.43
N ASN A 357 -5.98 -14.67 -13.34
CA ASN A 357 -4.76 -14.59 -14.14
C ASN A 357 -3.56 -14.12 -13.30
N VAL A 358 -3.76 -13.16 -12.40
CA VAL A 358 -2.72 -12.70 -11.47
C VAL A 358 -2.27 -13.83 -10.55
N VAL A 359 -3.22 -14.61 -10.00
CA VAL A 359 -2.89 -15.76 -9.13
C VAL A 359 -2.05 -16.81 -9.87
N LYS A 360 -2.31 -17.06 -11.15
CA LYS A 360 -1.50 -17.99 -11.96
C LYS A 360 -0.05 -17.54 -12.14
N VAL A 361 0.22 -16.23 -12.08
CA VAL A 361 1.60 -15.71 -12.19
C VAL A 361 2.40 -15.96 -10.90
N THR A 362 1.72 -15.94 -9.76
CA THR A 362 2.36 -16.07 -8.44
C THR A 362 2.56 -17.50 -7.97
N MET A 363 1.97 -18.49 -8.65
CA MET A 363 2.20 -19.90 -8.34
C MET A 363 3.56 -20.35 -8.91
N PRO A 364 4.40 -21.05 -8.12
CA PRO A 364 5.65 -21.61 -8.64
C PRO A 364 5.33 -22.63 -9.75
N ILE A 365 6.01 -22.47 -10.90
CA ILE A 365 5.96 -23.39 -12.04
C ILE A 365 6.77 -24.64 -11.72
#